data_AF-A0A847FGR0-F1
#
_entry.id   AF-A0A847FGR0-F1
#
_cell.length_a   1.000
_cell.length_b   1.000
_cell.length_c   1.000
_cell.angle_alpha   90.00
_cell.angle_beta   90.00
_cell.angle_gamma   90.00
#
_symmetry.space_group_name_H-M   'P 1'
#
loop_
_entity.id
_entity.type
_entity.pdbx_description
1 polymer ?
#
loop_
_entity_poly.entity_id
_entity_poly.type
_entity_poly.pdbx_seq_one_letter_code
_entity_poly.pdbx_strand_id
1 'polypeptide(L)'
;MLYFSQYAHWLIRLMIAAIFAYHSWGKFLNLRGFASAAGIPLPLAFLVALGEFAGAVLLLAGGFYKPWLTRLAVLPLAVIMLVAVLKYHWGQWSVLPSQSHPAGGIEFPLFLLVICIYIFLKGNKF
;
A
#
# COMPACT_ATOMS: atom_id res chain seq x y z
N MET A 1 31.61 -3.71 -9.62
CA MET A 1 30.24 -3.64 -9.04
C MET A 1 29.89 -2.16 -8.87
N LEU A 2 28.75 -1.70 -9.37
CA LEU A 2 28.32 -0.32 -9.17
C LEU A 2 28.04 -0.10 -7.68
N TYR A 3 28.76 0.80 -7.01
CA TYR A 3 28.65 1.08 -5.57
C TYR A 3 27.22 1.39 -5.08
N PHE A 4 26.30 1.71 -5.99
CA PHE A 4 24.91 2.06 -5.70
C PHE A 4 23.94 0.88 -5.63
N SER A 5 24.30 -0.32 -6.12
CA SER A 5 23.35 -1.44 -6.21
C SER A 5 22.84 -1.89 -4.84
N GLN A 6 23.68 -1.80 -3.80
CA GLN A 6 23.31 -2.10 -2.41
C GLN A 6 22.21 -1.19 -1.84
N TYR A 7 21.97 -0.01 -2.46
CA TYR A 7 20.95 0.95 -2.03
C TYR A 7 19.70 0.95 -2.91
N ALA A 8 19.67 0.19 -4.00
CA ALA A 8 18.57 0.21 -4.98
C ALA A 8 17.20 -0.13 -4.34
N HIS A 9 17.20 -0.88 -3.25
CA HIS A 9 15.99 -1.19 -2.48
C HIS A 9 15.27 0.04 -1.92
N TRP A 10 15.98 1.14 -1.72
CA TRP A 10 15.38 2.40 -1.25
C TRP A 10 14.44 2.99 -2.28
N LEU A 11 14.67 2.78 -3.58
CA LEU A 11 13.77 3.25 -4.63
C LEU A 11 12.37 2.67 -4.43
N ILE A 12 12.30 1.35 -4.17
CA ILE A 12 11.04 0.65 -3.93
C ILE A 12 10.40 1.09 -2.60
N ARG A 13 11.19 1.17 -1.52
CA ARG A 13 10.67 1.59 -0.21
C ARG A 13 10.10 3.01 -0.23
N LEU A 14 10.83 3.95 -0.84
CA LEU A 14 10.42 5.34 -0.94
C LEU A 14 9.16 5.47 -1.80
N MET A 15 9.08 4.74 -2.92
CA MET A 15 7.90 4.77 -3.78
C MET A 15 6.66 4.21 -3.06
N ILE A 16 6.77 3.04 -2.42
CA ILE A 16 5.66 2.44 -1.66
C ILE A 16 5.24 3.35 -0.50
N ALA A 17 6.20 3.86 0.27
CA ALA A 17 5.91 4.77 1.37
C ALA A 17 5.23 6.06 0.89
N ALA A 18 5.69 6.67 -0.20
CA ALA A 18 5.10 7.89 -0.74
C ALA A 18 3.65 7.67 -1.20
N ILE A 19 3.38 6.59 -1.93
CA ILE A 19 2.05 6.23 -2.41
C ILE A 19 1.09 6.04 -1.23
N PHE A 20 1.44 5.18 -0.27
CA PHE A 20 0.57 4.91 0.88
C PHE A 20 0.43 6.11 1.82
N ALA A 21 1.48 6.91 2.01
CA ALA A 21 1.39 8.15 2.78
C ALA A 21 0.42 9.15 2.13
N TYR A 22 0.51 9.35 0.81
CA TYR A 22 -0.39 10.23 0.08
C TYR A 22 -1.84 9.77 0.16
N HIS A 23 -2.11 8.48 -0.12
CA HIS A 23 -3.46 7.93 -0.10
C HIS A 23 -4.07 7.92 1.32
N SER A 24 -3.28 7.61 2.34
CA SER A 24 -3.77 7.63 3.73
C SER A 24 -4.01 9.05 4.23
N TRP A 25 -3.15 10.01 3.88
CA TRP A 25 -3.35 11.41 4.23
C TRP A 25 -4.67 11.94 3.67
N GLY A 26 -4.96 11.66 2.39
CA GLY A 26 -6.25 12.00 1.78
C GLY A 26 -7.45 11.37 2.50
N LYS A 27 -7.32 10.12 2.97
CA LYS A 27 -8.37 9.44 3.77
C LYS A 27 -8.58 10.14 5.11
N PHE A 28 -7.52 10.57 5.80
CA PHE A 28 -7.68 11.30 7.07
C PHE A 28 -8.38 12.64 6.90
N LEU A 29 -8.09 13.38 5.82
CA LEU A 29 -8.73 14.66 5.53
C LEU A 29 -10.25 14.54 5.29
N ASN A 30 -10.71 13.41 4.76
CA ASN A 30 -12.14 13.16 4.55
C ASN A 30 -12.53 11.71 4.88
N LEU A 31 -12.37 11.33 6.14
CA LEU A 31 -12.54 9.94 6.58
C LEU A 31 -13.99 9.44 6.42
N ARG A 32 -14.97 10.30 6.69
CA ARG A 32 -16.39 9.98 6.50
C ARG A 32 -16.73 9.78 5.02
N GLY A 33 -16.20 10.64 4.15
CA GLY A 33 -16.36 10.50 2.70
C GLY A 33 -15.75 9.20 2.18
N PHE A 34 -14.52 8.87 2.64
CA PHE A 34 -13.89 7.59 2.32
C PHE A 34 -14.71 6.39 2.80
N ALA A 35 -15.17 6.41 4.05
CA ALA A 35 -16.00 5.35 4.62
C ALA A 35 -17.29 5.12 3.79
N SER A 36 -17.97 6.21 3.42
CA SER A 36 -19.17 6.16 2.59
C SER A 36 -18.88 5.64 1.19
N ALA A 37 -17.82 6.14 0.54
CA ALA A 37 -17.47 5.74 -0.83
C ALA A 37 -17.01 4.28 -0.92
N ALA A 38 -16.28 3.80 0.09
CA ALA A 38 -15.86 2.40 0.18
C ALA A 38 -16.97 1.47 0.70
N GLY A 39 -18.09 2.00 1.18
CA GLY A 39 -19.18 1.21 1.77
C GLY A 39 -18.71 0.41 2.98
N ILE A 40 -17.93 1.03 3.86
CA ILE A 40 -17.40 0.42 5.09
C ILE A 40 -17.73 1.26 6.33
N PRO A 41 -17.84 0.65 7.52
CA PRO A 41 -18.03 1.40 8.76
C PRO A 41 -16.86 2.35 9.06
N LEU A 42 -17.15 3.48 9.71
CA LEU A 42 -16.14 4.49 10.05
C LEU A 42 -14.94 3.94 10.85
N PRO A 43 -15.10 3.03 11.82
CA PRO A 43 -13.96 2.43 12.50
C PRO A 43 -13.04 1.64 11.57
N LEU A 44 -13.61 0.91 10.59
CA LEU A 44 -12.81 0.17 9.61
C LEU A 44 -12.11 1.12 8.64
N ALA A 45 -12.77 2.21 8.24
CA ALA A 45 -12.14 3.25 7.43
C ALA A 45 -10.94 3.88 8.14
N PHE A 46 -11.06 4.15 9.44
CA PHE A 46 -9.95 4.61 10.27
C PHE A 46 -8.79 3.60 10.31
N LEU A 47 -9.09 2.32 10.53
CA LEU A 47 -8.06 1.26 10.55
C LEU A 47 -7.35 1.11 9.21
N VAL A 48 -8.05 1.27 8.09
CA VAL A 48 -7.43 1.27 6.75
C VAL A 48 -6.49 2.48 6.61
N ALA A 49 -6.95 3.69 6.91
CA ALA A 49 -6.12 4.89 6.82
C ALA A 49 -4.89 4.81 7.74
N LEU A 50 -5.08 4.32 8.98
CA LEU A 50 -4.00 4.12 9.93
C LEU A 50 -3.02 3.04 9.47
N GLY A 51 -3.51 1.90 8.97
CA GLY A 51 -2.68 0.80 8.48
C GLY A 51 -1.82 1.22 7.28
N GLU A 52 -2.38 2.00 6.36
CA GLU A 52 -1.65 2.57 5.23
C GLU A 52 -0.57 3.56 5.68
N PHE A 53 -0.92 4.50 6.57
CA PHE A 53 0.03 5.51 7.04
C PHE A 53 1.14 4.92 7.91
N ALA A 54 0.76 4.09 8.90
CA ALA A 54 1.72 3.42 9.77
C ALA A 54 2.61 2.47 8.97
N GLY A 55 2.04 1.72 8.02
CA GLY A 55 2.81 0.86 7.12
C GLY A 55 3.85 1.64 6.30
N ALA A 56 3.48 2.80 5.75
CA ALA A 56 4.42 3.67 5.03
C ALA A 56 5.57 4.15 5.92
N VAL A 57 5.28 4.66 7.12
CA VAL A 57 6.30 5.15 8.07
C VAL A 57 7.21 4.01 8.55
N LEU A 58 6.61 2.89 8.96
CA LEU A 58 7.35 1.73 9.45
C LEU A 58 8.17 1.05 8.35
N LEU A 59 7.78 1.15 7.07
CA LEU A 59 8.56 0.61 5.96
C LEU A 59 9.88 1.37 5.79
N LEU A 60 9.86 2.68 5.95
CA LEU A 60 11.06 3.52 5.91
C LEU A 60 11.93 3.25 7.13
N ALA A 61 11.35 3.28 8.33
CA ALA A 61 12.07 2.96 9.56
C ALA A 61 12.68 1.55 9.49
N GLY A 62 11.91 0.55 9.06
CA GLY A 62 12.33 -0.85 8.94
C GLY A 62 13.57 -1.07 8.06
N GLY A 63 13.84 -0.17 7.11
CA GLY A 63 15.05 -0.19 6.29
C GLY A 63 16.34 0.04 7.09
N PHE A 64 16.27 0.75 8.21
CA PHE A 64 17.39 1.00 9.12
C PHE A 64 17.45 0.03 10.30
N TYR A 65 16.38 -0.71 10.57
CA TYR A 65 16.26 -1.61 11.73
C TYR A 65 16.27 -3.09 11.30
N LYS A 66 15.62 -3.94 12.11
CA LYS A 66 15.59 -5.40 11.91
C LYS A 66 14.57 -5.79 10.83
N PRO A 67 14.81 -6.90 10.09
CA PRO A 67 13.93 -7.36 9.02
C PRO A 67 12.47 -7.57 9.42
N TRP A 68 12.21 -7.97 10.68
CA TRP A 68 10.83 -8.19 11.16
C TRP A 68 10.00 -6.91 11.12
N LEU A 69 10.60 -5.73 11.31
CA LEU A 69 9.90 -4.45 11.27
C LEU A 69 9.45 -4.12 9.85
N THR A 70 10.31 -4.35 8.86
CA THR A 70 9.96 -4.24 7.43
C THR A 70 8.79 -5.17 7.07
N ARG A 71 8.79 -6.40 7.59
CA ARG A 71 7.70 -7.36 7.35
C ARG A 71 6.39 -6.90 7.99
N LEU A 72 6.46 -6.45 9.24
CA LEU A 72 5.30 -5.93 9.96
C LEU A 72 4.73 -4.69 9.26
N ALA A 73 5.58 -3.84 8.69
CA ALA A 73 5.18 -2.63 7.98
C ALA A 73 4.35 -2.93 6.73
N VAL A 74 4.77 -3.90 5.90
CA VAL A 74 4.11 -4.18 4.62
C VAL A 74 2.96 -5.17 4.71
N LEU A 75 2.86 -5.94 5.80
CA LEU A 75 1.76 -6.88 6.01
C LEU A 75 0.36 -6.21 5.95
N PRO A 76 0.07 -5.13 6.69
CA PRO A 76 -1.23 -4.46 6.58
C PRO A 76 -1.45 -3.87 5.19
N LEU A 77 -0.41 -3.32 4.54
CA LEU A 77 -0.50 -2.80 3.18
C LEU A 77 -0.92 -3.89 2.19
N ALA A 78 -0.29 -5.07 2.28
CA ALA A 78 -0.63 -6.22 1.44
C ALA A 78 -2.07 -6.68 1.68
N VAL A 79 -2.52 -6.78 2.92
CA VAL A 79 -3.91 -7.19 3.23
C VAL A 79 -4.91 -6.17 2.68
N ILE A 80 -4.66 -4.88 2.85
CA ILE A 80 -5.53 -3.81 2.32
C ILE A 80 -5.58 -3.85 0.79
N MET A 81 -4.45 -4.02 0.12
CA MET A 81 -4.41 -4.15 -1.34
C MET A 81 -5.10 -5.41 -1.83
N LEU A 82 -4.95 -6.55 -1.14
CA LEU A 82 -5.65 -7.78 -1.48
C LEU A 82 -7.17 -7.58 -1.44
N VAL A 83 -7.69 -7.00 -0.36
CA VAL A 83 -9.11 -6.68 -0.25
C VAL A 83 -9.53 -5.69 -1.33
N ALA A 84 -8.72 -4.68 -1.62
CA ALA A 84 -9.04 -3.69 -2.64
C ALA A 84 -9.12 -4.31 -4.04
N VAL A 85 -8.15 -5.13 -4.42
CA VAL A 85 -8.12 -5.88 -5.69
C VAL A 85 -9.40 -6.68 -5.84
N LEU A 86 -9.75 -7.49 -4.84
CA LEU A 86 -10.88 -8.41 -4.92
C LEU A 86 -12.24 -7.71 -4.89
N LYS A 87 -12.39 -6.63 -4.12
CA LYS A 87 -13.69 -5.99 -3.89
C LYS A 87 -13.98 -4.80 -4.81
N TYR A 88 -12.99 -3.98 -5.14
CA TYR A 88 -13.22 -2.68 -5.80
C TYR A 88 -12.65 -2.58 -7.20
N HIS A 89 -11.69 -3.44 -7.57
CA HIS A 89 -10.96 -3.30 -8.83
C HIS A 89 -11.10 -4.51 -9.78
N TRP A 90 -11.55 -5.66 -9.27
CA TRP A 90 -11.60 -6.92 -10.02
C TRP A 90 -12.50 -6.87 -11.25
N GLY A 91 -12.03 -7.42 -12.37
CA GLY A 91 -12.79 -7.52 -13.61
C GLY A 91 -12.45 -6.46 -14.65
N GLN A 92 -11.65 -5.45 -14.29
CA GLN A 92 -11.07 -4.50 -15.23
C GLN A 92 -9.55 -4.42 -15.04
N TRP A 93 -8.76 -4.51 -16.12
CA TRP A 93 -7.30 -4.33 -16.03
C TRP A 93 -6.91 -2.85 -16.02
N SER A 94 -7.47 -2.07 -16.96
CA SER A 94 -7.13 -0.66 -17.18
C SER A 94 -7.22 0.19 -15.91
N VAL A 95 -6.18 0.98 -15.64
CA VAL A 95 -6.14 1.95 -14.54
C VAL A 95 -7.15 3.10 -14.70
N LEU A 96 -7.70 3.31 -15.90
CA LEU A 96 -8.64 4.40 -16.15
C LEU A 96 -10.02 4.09 -15.54
N PRO A 97 -10.68 5.08 -14.91
CA PRO A 97 -12.05 4.90 -14.43
C PRO A 97 -13.04 4.49 -15.53
N SER A 98 -14.04 3.71 -15.14
CA SER A 98 -15.18 3.35 -15.98
C SER A 98 -16.46 3.36 -15.16
N GLN A 99 -17.60 3.15 -15.82
CA GLN A 99 -18.90 3.07 -15.13
C GLN A 99 -18.93 1.94 -14.09
N SER A 100 -18.32 0.79 -14.39
CA SER A 100 -18.26 -0.36 -13.47
C SER A 100 -17.14 -0.24 -12.45
N HIS A 101 -16.07 0.51 -12.76
CA HIS A 101 -14.91 0.68 -11.90
C HIS A 101 -14.55 2.17 -11.74
N PRO A 102 -15.27 2.92 -10.90
CA PRO A 102 -15.04 4.36 -10.71
C PRO A 102 -13.64 4.71 -10.19
N ALA A 103 -12.96 3.75 -9.55
CA ALA A 103 -11.59 3.90 -9.03
C ALA A 103 -10.51 3.32 -9.96
N GLY A 104 -10.87 2.89 -11.19
CA GLY A 104 -9.97 2.18 -12.10
C GLY A 104 -9.86 0.68 -11.82
N GLY A 105 -9.09 -0.03 -12.63
CA GLY A 105 -8.94 -1.49 -12.61
C GLY A 105 -7.82 -2.01 -11.71
N ILE A 106 -7.51 -3.31 -11.83
CA ILE A 106 -6.62 -4.05 -10.93
C ILE A 106 -5.13 -3.75 -11.10
N GLU A 107 -4.67 -3.20 -12.23
CA GLU A 107 -3.24 -3.11 -12.55
C GLU A 107 -2.41 -2.46 -11.44
N PHE A 108 -2.84 -1.28 -10.98
CA PHE A 108 -2.14 -0.53 -9.93
C PHE A 108 -2.18 -1.20 -8.54
N PRO A 109 -3.35 -1.54 -7.96
CA PRO A 109 -3.39 -2.18 -6.64
C PRO A 109 -2.78 -3.59 -6.64
N LEU A 110 -2.85 -4.32 -7.77
CA LEU A 110 -2.17 -5.61 -7.90
C LEU A 110 -0.65 -5.46 -7.91
N PHE A 111 -0.11 -4.45 -8.62
CA PHE A 111 1.31 -4.13 -8.56
C PHE A 111 1.76 -3.82 -7.12
N LEU A 112 1.03 -2.97 -6.41
CA LEU A 112 1.34 -2.64 -5.01
C LEU A 112 1.29 -3.87 -4.10
N LEU A 113 0.28 -4.73 -4.28
CA LEU A 113 0.16 -6.01 -3.56
C LEU A 113 1.39 -6.88 -3.77
N VAL A 114 1.79 -7.10 -5.02
CA VAL A 114 2.94 -7.95 -5.38
C VAL A 114 4.23 -7.38 -4.78
N ILE A 115 4.45 -6.08 -4.84
CA ILE A 115 5.64 -5.45 -4.24
C ILE A 115 5.63 -5.57 -2.72
N CYS A 116 4.47 -5.39 -2.06
CA CYS A 116 4.36 -5.59 -0.61
C CYS A 116 4.67 -7.04 -0.21
N ILE A 117 4.16 -8.03 -0.95
CA ILE A 117 4.47 -9.44 -0.75
C ILE A 117 5.97 -9.70 -0.95
N TYR A 118 6.56 -9.15 -2.02
CA TYR A 118 8.00 -9.28 -2.28
C TYR A 118 8.84 -8.76 -1.10
N ILE A 119 8.54 -7.55 -0.60
CA ILE A 119 9.23 -6.96 0.54
C ILE A 119 9.00 -7.80 1.81
N PHE A 120 7.79 -8.33 2.03
CA PHE A 120 7.48 -9.19 3.16
C PHE A 120 8.38 -10.45 3.18
N LEU A 121 8.52 -11.10 2.03
CA LEU A 121 9.33 -12.31 1.89
C LEU A 121 10.83 -11.99 2.06
N LYS A 122 11.32 -10.91 1.43
CA LYS A 122 12.75 -10.53 1.45
C LYS A 122 13.20 -9.91 2.77
N GLY A 123 12.33 -9.20 3.48
CA GLY A 123 12.70 -8.41 4.66
C GLY A 123 13.69 -7.31 4.28
N ASN A 124 14.90 -7.31 4.85
CA ASN A 124 15.97 -6.36 4.50
C ASN A 124 17.07 -6.97 3.60
N LYS A 125 16.89 -8.19 3.12
CA LYS A 125 17.89 -8.86 2.26
C LYS A 125 17.64 -8.48 0.80
N PHE A 126 18.15 -7.35 0.34
CA PHE A 126 18.01 -6.87 -1.04
C PHE A 126 19.27 -7.14 -1.85
#